data_AF-A0A0C7QPT8-F1
#
_entry.id   AF-A0A0C7QPT8-F1
#
_cell.length_a   1.000
_cell.length_b   1.000
_cell.length_c   1.000
_cell.angle_alpha   90.00
_cell.angle_beta   90.00
_cell.angle_gamma   90.00
#
_symmetry.space_group_name_H-M   'P 1'
#
loop_
_entity.id
_entity.type
_entity.pdbx_description
1 polymer ?
#
loop_
_entity_poly.entity_id
_entity_poly.type
_entity_poly.pdbx_seq_one_letter_code
_entity_poly.pdbx_strand_id
1 'polypeptide(L)'
;MLHSIGATGFSLALICYFFKYIKIINKKIRVKLHIYTGMVGALAMILYSLIDFIKEKEWSILIMGFASLLIIISGNDKIRKKYKGLHLISVFIFVFSLTYHIVN
;
A
#
# COMPACT_ATOMS: atom_id res chain seq x y z
N MET A 1 4.95 15.98 0.59
CA MET A 1 3.46 15.91 0.69
C MET A 1 2.89 14.59 0.17
N LEU A 2 3.26 14.12 -1.03
CA LEU A 2 2.80 12.83 -1.59
C LEU A 2 3.14 11.62 -0.71
N HIS A 3 4.36 11.55 -0.18
CA HIS A 3 4.78 10.53 0.80
C HIS A 3 3.80 10.42 1.99
N SER A 4 3.46 11.56 2.59
CA SER A 4 2.53 11.63 3.73
C SER A 4 1.13 11.15 3.34
N ILE A 5 0.64 11.52 2.16
CA ILE A 5 -0.68 11.07 1.66
C ILE A 5 -0.68 9.56 1.45
N GLY A 6 0.37 9.03 0.82
CA GLY A 6 0.51 7.60 0.57
C GLY A 6 0.61 6.78 1.86
N ALA A 7 1.48 7.18 2.78
CA ALA A 7 1.63 6.54 4.08
C ALA A 7 0.33 6.59 4.92
N THR A 8 -0.38 7.72 4.89
CA THR A 8 -1.67 7.87 5.58
C THR A 8 -2.73 6.95 4.95
N GLY A 9 -2.82 6.90 3.61
CA GLY A 9 -3.75 6.03 2.90
C GLY A 9 -3.54 4.55 3.23
N PHE A 10 -2.28 4.10 3.25
CA PHE A 10 -1.92 2.73 3.67
C PHE A 10 -2.24 2.46 5.14
N SER A 11 -1.95 3.40 6.04
CA SER A 11 -2.29 3.28 7.46
C SER A 11 -3.80 3.15 7.67
N LEU A 12 -4.59 3.97 6.96
CA LEU A 12 -6.04 3.92 7.01
C LEU A 12 -6.59 2.60 6.45
N ALA A 13 -5.98 2.07 5.39
CA ALA A 13 -6.33 0.76 4.85
C ALA A 13 -6.06 -0.35 5.87
N LEU A 14 -4.92 -0.30 6.57
CA LEU A 14 -4.58 -1.25 7.63
C LEU A 14 -5.57 -1.17 8.81
N ILE A 15 -5.90 0.04 9.26
CA ILE A 15 -6.91 0.26 10.32
C ILE A 15 -8.27 -0.31 9.88
N CYS A 16 -8.68 -0.07 8.63
CA CYS A 16 -9.91 -0.63 8.08
C CYS A 16 -9.92 -2.17 8.07
N TYR A 17 -8.76 -2.81 7.91
CA TYR A 17 -8.65 -4.26 8.06
C TYR A 17 -8.95 -4.71 9.50
N PHE A 18 -8.42 -4.00 10.51
CA PHE A 18 -8.66 -4.32 11.93
C PHE A 18 -10.10 -4.12 12.39
N PHE A 19 -10.87 -3.23 11.75
CA PHE A 19 -12.32 -3.12 11.99
C PHE A 19 -13.10 -4.43 11.72
N LYS A 20 -12.49 -5.43 11.09
CA LYS A 20 -13.03 -6.79 11.00
C LYS A 20 -13.25 -7.41 12.38
N TYR A 21 -12.37 -7.15 13.34
CA TYR A 21 -12.39 -7.78 14.66
C TYR A 21 -13.31 -7.08 15.66
N ILE A 22 -13.49 -5.76 15.50
CA ILE A 22 -14.22 -4.91 16.46
C ILE A 22 -15.72 -4.78 16.09
N LYS A 23 -16.15 -5.29 14.92
CA LYS A 23 -17.55 -5.25 14.41
C LYS A 23 -18.21 -3.86 14.40
N ILE A 24 -17.44 -2.77 14.44
CA ILE A 24 -17.96 -1.38 14.46
C ILE A 24 -18.69 -1.03 13.15
N ILE A 25 -18.19 -1.51 12.01
CA ILE A 25 -18.64 -1.10 10.68
C ILE A 25 -19.16 -2.29 9.88
N ASN A 26 -20.23 -2.08 9.11
CA ASN A 26 -20.76 -3.07 8.17
C ASN A 26 -19.65 -3.62 7.26
N LYS A 27 -19.61 -4.95 7.12
CA LYS A 27 -18.63 -5.68 6.27
C LYS A 27 -18.49 -5.08 4.87
N LYS A 28 -19.61 -4.71 4.21
CA LYS A 28 -19.57 -4.13 2.85
C LYS A 28 -18.84 -2.78 2.82
N ILE A 29 -19.17 -1.90 3.77
CA ILE A 29 -18.59 -0.55 3.87
C ILE A 29 -17.11 -0.65 4.25
N ARG A 30 -16.76 -1.48 5.22
CA ARG A 30 -15.37 -1.72 5.64
C ARG A 30 -14.48 -2.18 4.50
N VAL A 31 -14.94 -3.14 3.69
CA VAL A 31 -14.17 -3.65 2.54
C VAL A 31 -13.98 -2.56 1.49
N LYS A 32 -15.03 -1.78 1.18
CA LYS A 32 -14.92 -0.64 0.27
C LYS A 32 -13.90 0.38 0.77
N LEU A 33 -13.97 0.77 2.05
CA LEU A 33 -13.03 1.71 2.65
C LEU A 33 -11.58 1.20 2.57
N HIS A 34 -11.33 -0.05 2.95
CA HIS A 34 -10.01 -0.66 2.84
C HIS A 34 -9.47 -0.62 1.39
N ILE A 35 -10.30 -0.95 0.41
CA ILE A 35 -9.91 -0.93 -1.00
C ILE A 35 -9.63 0.49 -1.47
N TYR A 36 -10.52 1.45 -1.22
CA TYR A 36 -10.34 2.82 -1.67
C TYR A 36 -9.12 3.48 -1.03
N THR A 37 -8.99 3.37 0.28
CA THR A 37 -7.85 3.95 1.03
C THR A 37 -6.52 3.31 0.63
N GLY A 38 -6.50 1.98 0.46
CA GLY A 38 -5.30 1.27 -0.01
C GLY A 38 -4.93 1.62 -1.44
N MET A 39 -5.91 1.82 -2.33
CA MET A 39 -5.67 2.18 -3.73
C MET A 39 -5.17 3.62 -3.88
N VAL A 40 -5.77 4.57 -3.14
CA VAL A 40 -5.28 5.95 -3.07
C VAL A 40 -3.87 5.99 -2.50
N GLY A 41 -3.62 5.23 -1.43
CA GLY A 41 -2.28 5.07 -0.84
C GLY A 41 -1.26 4.58 -1.85
N ALA A 42 -1.56 3.46 -2.53
CA ALA A 42 -0.67 2.86 -3.52
C ALA A 42 -0.40 3.79 -4.71
N LEU A 43 -1.41 4.47 -5.24
CA LEU A 43 -1.24 5.43 -6.34
C LEU A 43 -0.36 6.62 -5.92
N ALA A 44 -0.58 7.17 -4.73
CA ALA A 44 0.24 8.25 -4.21
C ALA A 44 1.71 7.82 -4.05
N MET A 45 1.95 6.58 -3.62
CA MET A 45 3.30 6.04 -3.45
C MET A 45 4.00 5.72 -4.78
N ILE A 46 3.25 5.28 -5.81
CA ILE A 46 3.78 5.14 -7.16
C ILE A 46 4.21 6.51 -7.69
N LEU A 47 3.32 7.51 -7.60
CA LEU A 47 3.63 8.86 -8.08
C LEU A 47 4.80 9.48 -7.31
N TYR A 48 4.80 9.33 -5.99
CA TYR A 48 5.92 9.70 -5.12
C TYR A 48 7.22 9.07 -5.59
N SER A 49 7.22 7.75 -5.81
CA SER A 49 8.42 7.04 -6.21
C SER A 49 9.00 7.55 -7.53
N LEU A 50 8.15 7.90 -8.49
CA LEU A 50 8.58 8.41 -9.79
C LEU A 50 9.19 9.81 -9.68
N ILE A 51 8.58 10.68 -8.88
CA ILE A 51 9.02 12.07 -8.71
C ILE A 51 10.33 12.13 -7.92
N ASP A 52 10.40 11.43 -6.77
CA ASP A 52 11.56 11.54 -5.88
C ASP A 52 12.74 10.69 -6.36
N PHE A 53 12.50 9.58 -7.07
CA PHE A 53 13.60 8.84 -7.68
C PHE A 53 14.39 9.68 -8.69
N ILE A 54 13.73 10.57 -9.43
CA ILE A 54 14.42 11.48 -10.38
C ILE A 54 15.37 12.42 -9.62
N LYS A 55 15.02 12.82 -8.40
CA LYS A 55 15.80 13.76 -7.59
C LYS A 55 16.90 13.08 -6.80
N GLU A 56 16.57 12.03 -6.07
CA GLU A 56 17.44 11.43 -5.05
C GLU A 56 18.16 10.19 -5.56
N LYS A 57 17.66 9.56 -6.63
CA LYS A 57 18.22 8.33 -7.25
C LYS A 57 18.37 7.16 -6.26
N GLU A 58 17.62 7.17 -5.17
CA GLU A 58 17.65 6.10 -4.19
C GLU A 58 16.85 4.88 -4.65
N TRP A 59 17.46 3.70 -4.50
CA TRP A 59 16.83 2.44 -4.88
C TRP A 59 15.63 2.07 -3.97
N SER A 60 15.68 2.47 -2.70
CA SER A 60 14.61 2.25 -1.71
C SER A 60 13.28 2.89 -2.17
N ILE A 61 13.33 4.07 -2.78
CA ILE A 61 12.17 4.78 -3.32
C ILE A 61 11.55 4.00 -4.48
N LEU A 62 12.39 3.47 -5.38
CA LEU A 62 11.95 2.70 -6.53
C LEU A 62 11.30 1.37 -6.10
N ILE A 63 11.92 0.65 -5.16
CA ILE A 63 11.40 -0.62 -4.61
C ILE A 63 10.03 -0.40 -3.97
N MET A 64 9.85 0.70 -3.25
CA MET A 64 8.57 1.07 -2.65
C MET A 64 7.48 1.35 -3.70
N GLY A 65 7.83 2.01 -4.80
CA GLY A 65 6.95 2.21 -5.96
C GLY A 65 6.52 0.88 -6.60
N PHE A 66 7.47 -0.01 -6.83
CA PHE A 66 7.21 -1.36 -7.35
C PHE A 66 6.32 -2.19 -6.41
N ALA A 67 6.60 -2.15 -5.10
CA ALA A 67 5.78 -2.84 -4.11
C ALA A 67 4.34 -2.29 -4.11
N SER A 68 4.16 -0.97 -4.24
CA SER A 68 2.84 -0.34 -4.36
C SER A 68 2.08 -0.81 -5.60
N LEU A 69 2.77 -0.94 -6.74
CA LEU A 69 2.23 -1.54 -7.97
C LEU A 69 1.79 -2.99 -7.75
N LEU A 70 2.64 -3.80 -7.11
CA LEU A 70 2.32 -5.18 -6.79
C LEU A 70 1.13 -5.31 -5.86
N ILE A 71 0.95 -4.38 -4.91
CA ILE A 71 -0.23 -4.35 -4.02
C ILE A 71 -1.52 -4.14 -4.82
N ILE A 72 -1.52 -3.23 -5.81
CA ILE A 72 -2.68 -3.00 -6.68
C ILE A 72 -2.99 -4.26 -7.50
N ILE A 73 -1.98 -4.84 -8.15
CA ILE A 73 -2.12 -6.01 -9.02
C ILE A 73 -2.60 -7.22 -8.21
N SER A 74 -1.94 -7.50 -7.09
CA SER A 74 -2.25 -8.61 -6.19
C SER A 74 -3.57 -8.46 -5.44
N GLY A 75 -4.09 -7.22 -5.33
CA GLY A 75 -5.40 -6.91 -4.77
C GLY A 75 -6.58 -7.37 -5.64
N ASN A 76 -6.34 -7.65 -6.93
CA ASN A 76 -7.36 -8.16 -7.84
C ASN A 76 -7.79 -9.59 -7.46
N ASP A 77 -9.10 -9.84 -7.39
CA ASP A 77 -9.68 -11.14 -7.01
C ASP A 77 -9.12 -12.31 -7.82
N LYS A 78 -8.89 -12.14 -9.13
CA LYS A 78 -8.32 -13.20 -9.98
C LYS A 78 -6.91 -13.60 -9.53
N ILE A 79 -6.07 -12.60 -9.29
CA ILE A 79 -4.66 -12.79 -8.93
C ILE A 79 -4.55 -13.26 -7.48
N ARG A 80 -5.33 -12.66 -6.58
CA ARG A 80 -5.37 -13.03 -5.16
C ARG A 80 -5.81 -14.48 -4.94
N LYS A 81 -6.76 -14.99 -5.73
CA LYS A 81 -7.18 -16.40 -5.68
C LYS A 81 -6.09 -17.34 -6.17
N LYS A 82 -5.35 -16.96 -7.22
CA LYS A 82 -4.25 -17.76 -7.79
C LYS A 82 -3.00 -17.75 -6.91
N TYR A 83 -2.66 -16.59 -6.33
CA TYR A 83 -1.47 -16.38 -5.51
C TYR A 83 -1.85 -15.86 -4.12
N LYS A 84 -2.31 -16.76 -3.25
CA LYS A 84 -2.90 -16.42 -1.94
C LYS A 84 -1.98 -15.64 -0.99
N GLY A 85 -0.67 -15.63 -1.20
CA GLY A 85 0.31 -14.89 -0.39
C GLY A 85 0.89 -13.63 -1.03
N LEU A 86 0.75 -13.44 -2.36
CA LEU A 86 1.44 -12.37 -3.09
C LEU A 86 1.08 -10.99 -2.53
N HIS A 87 -0.20 -10.78 -2.21
CA HIS A 87 -0.66 -9.49 -1.69
C HIS A 87 -0.03 -9.14 -0.35
N LEU A 88 0.04 -10.11 0.57
CA LEU A 88 0.64 -9.89 1.88
C LEU A 88 2.15 -9.66 1.77
N ILE A 89 2.84 -10.43 0.94
CA ILE A 89 4.27 -10.26 0.67
C ILE A 89 4.55 -8.87 0.08
N SER A 90 3.73 -8.42 -0.86
CA SER A 90 3.87 -7.09 -1.47
C SER A 90 3.70 -5.97 -0.43
N VAL A 91 2.74 -6.12 0.49
CA VAL A 91 2.57 -5.19 1.63
C VAL A 91 3.78 -5.20 2.55
N PHE A 92 4.36 -6.36 2.86
CA PHE A 92 5.58 -6.42 3.69
C PHE A 92 6.76 -5.74 3.01
N ILE A 93 7.02 -6.04 1.72
CA ILE A 93 8.09 -5.39 0.95
C ILE A 93 7.91 -3.87 0.96
N PHE A 94 6.67 -3.40 0.77
CA PHE A 94 6.35 -1.98 0.82
C PHE A 94 6.69 -1.36 2.19
N VAL A 95 6.25 -1.97 3.29
CA VAL A 95 6.51 -1.45 4.64
C VAL A 95 8.01 -1.43 4.95
N PHE A 96 8.74 -2.52 4.63
CA PHE A 96 10.19 -2.57 4.82
C PHE A 96 10.91 -1.49 4.01
N SER A 97 10.55 -1.31 2.74
CA SER A 97 11.16 -0.31 1.86
C SER A 97 10.87 1.11 2.34
N LEU A 98 9.65 1.38 2.79
CA LEU A 98 9.23 2.65 3.37
C LEU A 98 10.00 2.94 4.66
N THR A 99 10.08 1.98 5.59
CA THR A 99 10.83 2.14 6.84
C THR A 99 12.31 2.37 6.58
N TYR A 100 12.91 1.61 5.66
CA TYR A 100 14.32 1.77 5.30
C TYR A 100 14.60 3.18 4.75
N HIS A 101 13.74 3.69 3.86
CA HIS A 101 13.88 5.04 3.31
C HIS A 101 13.63 6.15 4.33
N ILE A 102 12.78 5.94 5.35
CA ILE A 102 12.55 6.94 6.41
C ILE A 102 13.73 6.99 7.40
N VAL A 103 14.36 5.85 7.67
CA VAL A 103 15.41 5.72 8.70
C VAL A 103 16.79 6.15 8.18
N ASN A 104 17.05 5.97 6.89
CA ASN A 104 18.32 6.25 6.25
C ASN A 104 18.29 7.59 5.51
#